data_AF-A0A7J6QUK6-F1
#
_entry.id   AF-A0A7J6QUK6-F1
#
_cell.length_a   1.000
_cell.length_b   1.000
_cell.length_c   1.000
_cell.angle_alpha   90.00
_cell.angle_beta   90.00
_cell.angle_gamma   90.00
#
_symmetry.space_group_name_H-M   'P 1'
#
loop_
_entity.id
_entity.type
_entity.pdbx_description
1 polymer ?
#
loop_
_entity_poly.entity_id
_entity_poly.type
_entity_poly.pdbx_seq_one_letter_code
_entity_poly.pdbx_strand_id
1 'polypeptide(L)'
;PCTIGPLEGYGLGATDRVKVAASCAAGTAGISGFPNGAIGTPTTEEGTYYSWGSDPLIAQVGQYRLCWAAQSPAGTYNYIVDTGTISIAGPQPHQVKNCYDQLPCTVTGLQGTGMKDGDVLIALLGQEGECEDLPLGTVQRAPIGIDGIKHYRSSPDALPRQ
;
A
#
# COMPACT_ATOMS: atom_id res chain seq x y z
N PRO A 1 -9.66 7.62 2.10
CA PRO A 1 -9.69 6.56 3.14
C PRO A 1 -9.74 5.20 2.46
N CYS A 2 -8.97 4.22 2.94
CA CYS A 2 -9.01 2.86 2.41
C CYS A 2 -10.28 2.19 2.93
N THR A 3 -11.26 1.94 2.06
CA THR A 3 -12.58 1.40 2.43
C THR A 3 -12.95 0.23 1.54
N ILE A 4 -13.69 -0.74 2.10
CA ILE A 4 -14.27 -1.87 1.38
C ILE A 4 -15.76 -2.01 1.72
N GLY A 5 -16.52 -2.60 0.81
CA GLY A 5 -17.90 -3.02 1.05
C GLY A 5 -18.76 -2.98 -0.22
N PRO A 6 -20.00 -3.48 -0.14
CA PRO A 6 -20.59 -4.13 1.04
C PRO A 6 -20.05 -5.55 1.26
N LEU A 7 -19.83 -5.93 2.52
CA LEU A 7 -19.62 -7.31 2.93
C LEU A 7 -20.97 -8.01 3.05
N GLU A 8 -21.13 -9.13 2.35
CA GLU A 8 -22.34 -9.94 2.42
C GLU A 8 -22.20 -11.01 3.51
N GLY A 9 -23.24 -11.16 4.33
CA GLY A 9 -23.24 -12.11 5.42
C GLY A 9 -24.49 -12.00 6.31
N TYR A 10 -24.53 -12.83 7.34
CA TYR A 10 -25.60 -12.84 8.34
C TYR A 10 -25.03 -12.48 9.71
N GLY A 11 -25.76 -11.65 10.46
CA GLY A 11 -25.37 -11.24 11.81
C GLY A 11 -24.18 -10.28 11.85
N LEU A 12 -23.94 -9.53 10.77
CA LEU A 12 -22.98 -8.43 10.76
C LEU A 12 -23.46 -7.28 11.66
N GLY A 13 -22.52 -6.56 12.26
CA GLY A 13 -22.84 -5.40 13.08
C GLY A 13 -21.68 -4.44 13.34
N ALA A 14 -21.99 -3.30 13.95
CA ALA A 14 -21.04 -2.20 14.24
C ALA A 14 -19.85 -2.58 15.14
N THR A 15 -19.98 -3.65 15.91
CA THR A 15 -18.91 -4.14 16.81
C THR A 15 -17.95 -5.10 16.11
N ASP A 16 -18.29 -5.60 14.93
CA ASP A 16 -17.44 -6.53 14.20
C ASP A 16 -16.20 -5.83 13.65
N ARG A 17 -15.16 -6.61 13.39
CA ARG A 17 -13.91 -6.11 12.83
C ARG A 17 -13.45 -7.01 11.70
N VAL A 18 -12.70 -6.43 10.77
CA VAL A 18 -11.93 -7.18 9.78
C VAL A 18 -10.45 -6.97 10.02
N LYS A 19 -9.63 -7.96 9.66
CA LYS A 19 -8.18 -7.90 9.69
C LYS A 19 -7.63 -8.34 8.34
N VAL A 20 -6.65 -7.59 7.83
CA VAL A 20 -5.85 -8.03 6.69
C VAL A 20 -4.63 -8.79 7.21
N ALA A 21 -4.50 -10.06 6.82
CA ALA A 21 -3.48 -10.97 7.34
C ALA A 21 -3.00 -11.94 6.25
N ALA A 22 -1.89 -12.65 6.52
CA ALA A 22 -1.43 -13.73 5.64
C ALA A 22 -2.40 -14.93 5.63
N SER A 23 -3.12 -15.15 6.73
CA SER A 23 -4.12 -16.22 6.89
C SER A 23 -5.13 -15.87 7.99
N CYS A 24 -6.32 -16.46 7.92
CA CYS A 24 -7.35 -16.33 8.95
C CYS A 24 -7.18 -17.42 10.02
N ALA A 25 -6.20 -17.21 10.89
CA ALA A 25 -5.91 -18.10 12.00
C ALA A 25 -5.74 -17.31 13.30
N ALA A 26 -6.02 -17.97 14.42
CA ALA A 26 -5.84 -17.39 15.74
C ALA A 26 -4.36 -17.02 15.95
N GLY A 27 -4.11 -15.82 16.46
CA GLY A 27 -2.75 -15.31 16.68
C GLY A 27 -2.04 -14.77 15.44
N THR A 28 -2.60 -14.89 14.23
CA THR A 28 -1.99 -14.27 13.04
C THR A 28 -1.96 -12.74 13.18
N ALA A 29 -0.76 -12.18 13.01
CA ALA A 29 -0.54 -10.75 13.02
C ALA A 29 -1.18 -10.07 11.80
N GLY A 30 -1.57 -8.82 11.97
CA GLY A 30 -1.90 -7.96 10.84
C GLY A 30 -0.66 -7.73 9.98
N ILE A 31 -0.85 -7.48 8.69
CA ILE A 31 0.27 -7.20 7.80
C ILE A 31 0.92 -5.85 8.12
N SER A 32 2.26 -5.83 8.15
CA SER A 32 3.02 -4.61 8.42
C SER A 32 2.82 -3.57 7.32
N GLY A 33 2.77 -2.30 7.70
CA GLY A 33 2.57 -1.18 6.78
C GLY A 33 1.12 -0.98 6.30
N PHE A 34 0.17 -1.79 6.79
CA PHE A 34 -1.25 -1.56 6.55
C PHE A 34 -1.82 -0.62 7.63
N PRO A 35 -2.62 0.38 7.27
CA PRO A 35 -3.18 1.33 8.23
C PRO A 35 -3.93 0.65 9.38
N ASN A 36 -3.91 1.30 10.55
CA ASN A 36 -4.58 0.83 11.78
C ASN A 36 -4.19 -0.61 12.18
N GLY A 37 -2.92 -0.99 12.01
CA GLY A 37 -2.44 -2.35 12.32
C GLY A 37 -3.14 -3.44 11.52
N ALA A 38 -3.56 -3.11 10.29
CA ALA A 38 -4.37 -3.96 9.41
C ALA A 38 -5.79 -4.27 9.91
N ILE A 39 -6.28 -3.60 10.95
CA ILE A 39 -7.63 -3.79 11.49
C ILE A 39 -8.59 -2.75 10.91
N GLY A 40 -9.65 -3.22 10.25
CA GLY A 40 -10.71 -2.39 9.70
C GLY A 40 -11.87 -2.27 10.68
N THR A 41 -12.39 -1.05 10.83
CA THR A 41 -13.60 -0.76 11.64
C THR A 41 -14.80 -0.51 10.75
N PRO A 42 -16.01 -0.93 11.15
CA PRO A 42 -17.24 -0.62 10.44
C PRO A 42 -17.44 0.88 10.24
N THR A 43 -17.92 1.28 9.07
CA THR A 43 -18.38 2.65 8.79
C THR A 43 -19.90 2.77 8.76
N THR A 44 -20.61 1.66 8.97
CA THR A 44 -22.07 1.57 9.02
C THR A 44 -22.51 0.77 10.24
N GLU A 45 -23.72 0.99 10.72
CA GLU A 45 -24.26 0.26 11.89
C GLU A 45 -24.49 -1.22 11.56
N GLU A 46 -24.77 -1.53 10.30
CA GLU A 46 -24.98 -2.89 9.80
C GLU A 46 -23.68 -3.69 9.66
N GLY A 47 -22.50 -3.07 9.84
CA GLY A 47 -21.22 -3.79 9.74
C GLY A 47 -20.89 -4.27 8.33
N THR A 48 -21.40 -3.58 7.29
CA THR A 48 -21.24 -3.98 5.89
C THR A 48 -20.11 -3.25 5.17
N TYR A 49 -19.71 -2.07 5.64
CA TYR A 49 -18.57 -1.33 5.09
C TYR A 49 -17.48 -1.17 6.15
N TYR A 50 -16.22 -1.29 5.75
CA TYR A 50 -15.08 -1.19 6.67
C TYR A 50 -14.06 -0.19 6.15
N SER A 51 -13.39 0.50 7.09
CA SER A 51 -12.32 1.45 6.84
C SER A 51 -11.11 1.14 7.70
N TRP A 52 -9.92 1.36 7.16
CA TRP A 52 -8.66 1.35 7.92
C TRP A 52 -8.12 2.76 8.20
N GLY A 53 -8.94 3.78 7.94
CA GLY A 53 -8.57 5.19 8.15
C GLY A 53 -7.98 5.85 6.91
N SER A 54 -7.24 6.94 7.14
CA SER A 54 -6.66 7.79 6.11
C SER A 54 -5.14 7.67 5.99
N ASP A 55 -4.50 6.92 6.87
CA ASP A 55 -3.04 6.77 6.84
C ASP A 55 -2.58 6.09 5.54
N PRO A 56 -1.38 6.43 5.04
CA PRO A 56 -0.85 5.81 3.83
C PRO A 56 -0.71 4.30 3.96
N LEU A 57 -1.11 3.58 2.91
CA LEU A 57 -0.82 2.15 2.77
C LEU A 57 0.61 1.97 2.26
N ILE A 58 1.48 1.42 3.10
CA ILE A 58 2.90 1.15 2.78
C ILE A 58 3.27 -0.33 2.93
N ALA A 59 2.26 -1.20 3.03
CA ALA A 59 2.44 -2.64 3.04
C ALA A 59 3.00 -3.15 1.70
N GLN A 60 3.63 -4.32 1.75
CA GLN A 60 4.15 -4.97 0.54
C GLN A 60 3.03 -5.28 -0.46
N VAL A 61 3.36 -5.17 -1.74
CA VAL A 61 2.47 -5.57 -2.85
C VAL A 61 2.26 -7.08 -2.77
N GLY A 62 1.00 -7.51 -2.89
CA GLY A 62 0.66 -8.93 -2.79
C GLY A 62 -0.82 -9.19 -2.55
N GLN A 63 -1.16 -10.46 -2.40
CA GLN A 63 -2.50 -10.92 -2.03
C GLN A 63 -2.52 -11.37 -0.57
N TYR A 64 -3.53 -10.92 0.15
CA TYR A 64 -3.72 -11.19 1.58
C TYR A 64 -5.15 -11.65 1.85
N ARG A 65 -5.38 -12.28 2.99
CA ARG A 65 -6.71 -12.70 3.42
C ARG A 65 -7.40 -11.57 4.18
N LEU A 66 -8.70 -11.45 3.92
CA LEU A 66 -9.60 -10.61 4.69
C LEU A 66 -10.30 -11.50 5.71
N CYS A 67 -9.97 -11.27 6.99
CA CYS A 67 -10.43 -12.12 8.08
C CYS A 67 -11.39 -11.35 8.96
N TRP A 68 -12.58 -11.88 9.19
CA TRP A 68 -13.62 -11.25 10.00
C TRP A 68 -13.64 -11.83 11.42
N ALA A 69 -14.05 -11.00 12.37
CA ALA A 69 -14.32 -11.38 13.75
C ALA A 69 -15.46 -10.54 14.34
N ALA A 70 -16.43 -11.21 14.95
CA ALA A 70 -17.33 -10.56 15.90
C ALA A 70 -16.63 -10.29 17.23
N GLN A 71 -17.11 -9.29 17.96
CA GLN A 71 -16.64 -9.02 19.31
C GLN A 71 -17.15 -10.10 20.29
N SER A 72 -16.24 -10.73 21.02
CA SER A 72 -16.63 -11.64 22.10
C SER A 72 -17.20 -10.88 23.30
N PRO A 73 -17.95 -11.55 24.21
CA PRO A 73 -18.41 -10.92 25.45
C PRO A 73 -17.28 -10.38 26.34
N ALA A 74 -16.06 -10.94 26.21
CA ALA A 74 -14.86 -10.48 26.90
C ALA A 74 -14.17 -9.29 26.20
N GLY A 75 -14.74 -8.77 25.10
CA GLY A 75 -14.18 -7.68 24.31
C GLY A 75 -13.03 -8.09 23.40
N THR A 76 -12.82 -9.39 23.16
CA THR A 76 -11.73 -9.93 22.33
C THR A 76 -12.22 -10.29 20.92
N TYR A 77 -11.28 -10.38 19.95
CA TYR A 77 -11.57 -10.69 18.55
C TYR A 77 -10.77 -11.91 18.09
N ASN A 78 -11.45 -12.89 17.49
CA ASN A 78 -10.84 -14.08 16.89
C ASN A 78 -11.04 -14.07 15.37
N TYR A 79 -10.02 -13.64 14.64
CA TYR A 79 -10.04 -13.44 13.18
C TYR A 79 -9.86 -14.77 12.40
N ILE A 80 -10.78 -15.70 12.60
CA ILE A 80 -10.74 -17.05 12.03
C ILE A 80 -11.69 -17.24 10.84
N VAL A 81 -12.61 -16.29 10.62
CA VAL A 81 -13.57 -16.36 9.51
C VAL A 81 -12.94 -15.70 8.30
N ASP A 82 -12.75 -16.48 7.25
CA ASP A 82 -12.21 -15.99 5.99
C ASP A 82 -13.34 -15.44 5.11
N THR A 83 -13.36 -14.13 4.91
CA THR A 83 -14.41 -13.44 4.15
C THR A 83 -13.94 -12.98 2.77
N GLY A 84 -12.69 -13.25 2.40
CA GLY A 84 -12.21 -12.99 1.06
C GLY A 84 -10.71 -12.71 0.96
N THR A 85 -10.34 -12.09 -0.15
CA THR A 85 -8.96 -11.71 -0.46
C THR A 85 -8.90 -10.22 -0.72
N ILE A 86 -7.85 -9.58 -0.25
CA ILE A 86 -7.50 -8.20 -0.59
C ILE A 86 -6.16 -8.21 -1.31
N SER A 87 -6.09 -7.51 -2.44
CA SER A 87 -4.87 -7.35 -3.21
C SER A 87 -4.33 -5.94 -3.04
N ILE A 88 -3.08 -5.83 -2.63
CA ILE A 88 -2.34 -4.57 -2.61
C ILE A 88 -1.66 -4.42 -3.96
N ALA A 89 -2.07 -3.39 -4.69
CA ALA A 89 -1.50 -3.06 -6.00
C ALA A 89 -0.23 -2.20 -5.85
N GLY A 90 0.69 -2.38 -6.79
CA GLY A 90 1.92 -1.60 -6.90
C GLY A 90 3.05 -2.37 -7.58
N PRO A 91 4.24 -1.75 -7.68
CA PRO A 91 5.44 -2.40 -8.20
C PRO A 91 5.93 -3.53 -7.29
N GLN A 92 6.42 -4.61 -7.88
CA GLN A 92 7.07 -5.69 -7.12
C GLN A 92 8.36 -5.17 -6.47
N PRO A 93 8.67 -5.53 -5.21
CA PRO A 93 9.89 -5.08 -4.55
C PRO A 93 11.16 -5.69 -5.19
N HIS A 94 12.31 -5.10 -4.90
CA HIS A 94 13.66 -5.58 -5.31
C HIS A 94 13.92 -5.61 -6.83
N GLN A 95 13.25 -4.75 -7.60
CA GLN A 95 13.60 -4.54 -9.00
C GLN A 95 14.79 -3.59 -9.14
N VAL A 96 15.74 -3.91 -10.01
CA VAL A 96 16.90 -3.05 -10.30
C VAL A 96 16.71 -2.35 -11.64
N LYS A 97 16.88 -1.02 -11.65
CA LYS A 97 16.82 -0.17 -12.84
C LYS A 97 18.05 0.73 -12.83
N ASN A 98 18.88 0.63 -13.86
CA ASN A 98 20.13 1.38 -13.94
C ASN A 98 19.89 2.69 -14.72
N CYS A 99 20.18 3.81 -14.07
CA CYS A 99 20.29 5.12 -14.69
C CYS A 99 21.75 5.56 -14.60
N TYR A 100 22.28 6.16 -15.66
CA TYR A 100 23.63 6.69 -15.68
C TYR A 100 23.59 8.22 -15.68
N ASP A 101 24.60 8.84 -15.11
CA ASP A 101 24.73 10.29 -15.08
C ASP A 101 24.79 10.88 -16.49
N GLN A 102 24.25 12.10 -16.63
CA GLN A 102 24.20 12.85 -17.89
C GLN A 102 23.41 12.19 -19.04
N LEU A 103 22.76 11.04 -18.80
CA LEU A 103 21.91 10.37 -19.78
C LEU A 103 20.44 10.50 -19.38
N PRO A 104 19.52 10.76 -20.34
CA PRO A 104 18.08 10.69 -20.04
C PRO A 104 17.74 9.31 -19.49
N CYS A 105 17.22 9.25 -18.26
CA CYS A 105 16.75 8.00 -17.70
C CYS A 105 15.25 7.82 -17.90
N THR A 106 14.88 6.70 -18.51
CA THR A 106 13.50 6.24 -18.62
C THR A 106 13.38 4.87 -17.98
N VAL A 107 12.62 4.81 -16.89
CA VAL A 107 12.35 3.54 -16.21
C VAL A 107 11.22 2.84 -16.95
N THR A 108 11.53 1.74 -17.62
CA THR A 108 10.58 0.89 -18.35
C THR A 108 10.53 -0.52 -17.77
N GLY A 109 9.50 -1.28 -18.13
CA GLY A 109 9.37 -2.69 -17.76
C GLY A 109 9.32 -2.91 -16.24
N LEU A 110 8.61 -2.04 -15.52
CA LEU A 110 8.31 -2.28 -14.11
C LEU A 110 7.35 -3.44 -14.01
N GLN A 111 7.69 -4.38 -13.16
CA GLN A 111 6.83 -5.50 -12.79
C GLN A 111 6.02 -5.11 -11.57
N GLY A 112 4.80 -5.62 -11.46
CA GLY A 112 3.90 -5.26 -10.38
C GLY A 112 2.51 -5.80 -10.64
N THR A 113 1.65 -5.63 -9.66
CA THR A 113 0.26 -6.08 -9.73
C THR A 113 -0.66 -4.86 -9.65
N GLY A 114 -1.70 -4.81 -10.49
CA GLY A 114 -2.73 -3.78 -10.41
C GLY A 114 -2.26 -2.34 -10.67
N MET A 115 -1.07 -2.17 -11.28
CA MET A 115 -0.57 -0.86 -11.71
C MET A 115 -1.42 -0.32 -12.86
N LYS A 116 -1.67 0.98 -12.86
CA LYS A 116 -2.50 1.69 -13.84
C LYS A 116 -1.74 2.83 -14.48
N ASP A 117 -2.19 3.23 -15.67
CA ASP A 117 -1.69 4.44 -16.31
C ASP A 117 -2.00 5.66 -15.42
N GLY A 118 -1.01 6.52 -15.21
CA GLY A 118 -1.11 7.66 -14.30
C GLY A 118 -0.70 7.39 -12.84
N ASP A 119 -0.37 6.15 -12.47
CA ASP A 119 0.36 5.88 -11.22
C ASP A 119 1.69 6.64 -11.22
N VAL A 120 2.24 6.99 -10.05
CA VAL A 120 3.44 7.84 -9.96
C VAL A 120 4.52 7.09 -9.20
N LEU A 121 5.75 7.12 -9.72
CA LEU A 121 6.92 6.71 -8.96
C LEU A 121 7.60 7.93 -8.34
N ILE A 122 8.17 7.67 -7.18
CA ILE A 122 9.05 8.58 -6.48
C ILE A 122 10.45 7.98 -6.50
N ALA A 123 11.40 8.71 -7.06
CA ALA A 123 12.81 8.40 -6.88
C ALA A 123 13.28 8.99 -5.55
N LEU A 124 13.80 8.14 -4.68
CA LEU A 124 14.37 8.52 -3.39
C LEU A 124 15.90 8.41 -3.51
N LEU A 125 16.62 9.42 -3.05
CA LEU A 125 18.07 9.31 -2.91
C LEU A 125 18.36 8.37 -1.73
N GLY A 126 18.89 7.19 -2.02
CA GLY A 126 19.29 6.26 -0.97
C GLY A 126 20.56 6.73 -0.27
N GLN A 127 20.49 6.91 1.05
CA GLN A 127 21.54 6.37 1.90
C GLN A 127 21.25 4.86 2.01
N GLU A 128 22.27 4.00 2.07
CA GLU A 128 22.05 2.58 2.32
C GLU A 128 21.43 2.41 3.72
N GLY A 129 20.12 2.12 3.79
CA GLY A 129 19.41 1.88 5.05
C GLY A 129 18.06 2.59 5.13
N GLU A 130 16.99 1.78 5.09
CA GLU A 130 15.60 2.02 5.54
C GLU A 130 14.80 3.21 4.97
N CYS A 131 13.60 2.90 4.45
CA CYS A 131 12.63 3.86 3.90
C CYS A 131 11.95 4.74 4.97
N GLU A 132 12.27 4.58 6.25
CA GLU A 132 11.43 5.09 7.36
C GLU A 132 11.67 6.57 7.70
N ASP A 133 12.79 7.18 7.28
CA ASP A 133 13.13 8.57 7.63
C ASP A 133 13.60 9.41 6.44
N LEU A 134 12.67 9.88 5.58
CA LEU A 134 13.04 10.76 4.46
C LEU A 134 12.42 12.17 4.56
N PRO A 135 13.25 13.25 4.52
CA PRO A 135 12.77 14.61 4.49
C PRO A 135 12.07 14.92 3.15
N LEU A 136 10.90 15.56 3.23
CA LEU A 136 9.98 15.87 2.14
C LEU A 136 10.55 16.76 1.00
N GLY A 137 11.84 17.12 1.04
CA GLY A 137 12.47 18.12 0.18
C GLY A 137 13.22 17.58 -1.06
N THR A 138 13.43 16.27 -1.18
CA THR A 138 14.24 15.68 -2.28
C THR A 138 13.47 14.60 -3.04
N VAL A 139 12.20 14.87 -3.29
CA VAL A 139 11.25 13.94 -3.90
C VAL A 139 11.00 14.39 -5.33
N GLN A 140 11.52 13.66 -6.32
CA GLN A 140 11.12 13.87 -7.71
C GLN A 140 10.03 12.89 -8.10
N ARG A 141 8.86 13.43 -8.39
CA ARG A 141 7.66 12.69 -8.80
C ARG A 141 7.64 12.61 -10.32
N ALA A 142 7.43 11.42 -10.86
CA ALA A 142 7.20 11.27 -12.28
C ALA A 142 6.07 10.25 -12.57
N PRO A 143 5.13 10.58 -13.48
CA PRO A 143 4.06 9.67 -13.85
C PRO A 143 4.62 8.45 -14.58
N ILE A 144 4.02 7.29 -14.30
CA ILE A 144 4.20 6.04 -15.01
C ILE A 144 3.29 6.11 -16.23
N GLY A 145 3.90 6.14 -17.42
CA GLY A 145 3.22 5.85 -18.68
C GLY A 145 3.65 4.49 -19.24
N ILE A 146 2.93 4.00 -20.25
CA ILE A 146 3.24 2.77 -20.99
C ILE A 146 4.66 2.74 -21.61
N ASP A 147 5.27 3.91 -21.82
CA ASP A 147 6.64 4.08 -22.34
C ASP A 147 7.67 4.40 -21.24
N GLY A 148 7.29 4.32 -19.95
CA GLY A 148 8.14 4.59 -18.79
C GLY A 148 8.12 6.03 -18.26
N ILE A 149 8.98 6.30 -17.26
CA ILE A 149 9.16 7.63 -16.65
C ILE A 149 9.90 8.57 -17.62
N LYS A 150 9.34 9.74 -17.94
CA LYS A 150 10.03 10.76 -18.74
C LYS A 150 10.65 11.85 -17.84
N HIS A 151 11.98 11.92 -17.90
CA HIS A 151 12.90 12.94 -17.35
C HIS A 151 13.30 12.90 -15.86
N TYR A 152 14.61 12.73 -15.63
CA TYR A 152 15.30 13.21 -14.43
C TYR A 152 16.61 13.91 -14.85
N ARG A 153 16.65 15.25 -14.77
CA ARG A 153 17.89 16.04 -14.79
C ARG A 153 17.98 16.69 -13.40
N SER A 154 18.71 16.09 -12.47
CA SER A 154 19.11 16.79 -11.25
C SER A 154 20.31 17.67 -11.56
N SER A 155 20.09 18.97 -11.71
CA SER A 155 21.12 19.94 -11.37
C SER A 155 20.47 21.27 -11.02
N PRO A 156 20.57 21.72 -9.75
CA PRO A 156 20.36 23.12 -9.38
C PRO A 156 21.43 24.07 -9.95
N ASP A 157 22.55 23.56 -10.49
CA ASP A 157 23.74 24.35 -10.84
C ASP A 157 24.20 24.17 -12.30
N ALA A 158 23.30 24.41 -13.26
CA ALA A 158 23.72 24.67 -14.64
C ALA A 158 23.88 26.18 -14.85
N LEU A 159 25.00 26.74 -14.39
CA LEU A 159 25.46 28.03 -14.90
C LEU A 159 25.60 27.94 -16.43
N PRO A 160 25.11 28.92 -17.20
CA PRO A 160 25.35 28.95 -18.64
C PRO A 160 26.85 29.17 -18.85
N ARG A 161 27.53 28.19 -19.48
CA ARG A 161 28.83 28.48 -20.09
C ARG A 161 28.59 29.37 -21.31
N GLN A 162 29.37 30.44 -21.37
CA GLN A 162 29.43 31.43 -22.44
C GLN A 162 29.74 30.80 -23.80
#